data_AF-A0A971RX77-F1
#
_entry.id   AF-A0A971RX77-F1
#
_cell.length_a   1.000
_cell.length_b   1.000
_cell.length_c   1.000
_cell.angle_alpha   90.00
_cell.angle_beta   90.00
_cell.angle_gamma   90.00
#
_symmetry.space_group_name_H-M   'P 1'
#
loop_
_entity.id
_entity.type
_entity.pdbx_description
1 polymer ?
#
loop_
_entity_poly.entity_id
_entity_poly.type
_entity_poly.pdbx_seq_one_letter_code
_entity_poly.pdbx_strand_id
1 'polypeptide(L)'
;MIGDVFVIDETPIPFNQYPRAVANAAEEYMKSTGIADEMRIGPEFEFYVFDHVSYEIKPNLSRFRIDAEQAEWNSGNEEQNLGYKVPLKEGYHMTPPMDVLYNLRSEICMLLEERNVPVKYHHHEVGGPGQLAGLDGIEQKLDPTELGYGPYDINLYNLPKEEQAKIKPLPFSLEQALDALEKDHDFLLKGGVFPKRLIEIWLERKREEVKKFNQYPHPMEFALYYDL
;
A
#
# COMPACT_ATOMS: atom_id res chain seq x y z
N MET A 1 24.99 -0.30 -3.77
CA MET A 1 25.42 -0.88 -2.47
C MET A 1 24.32 -0.59 -1.47
N ILE A 2 23.87 -1.59 -0.72
CA ILE A 2 22.92 -1.41 0.40
C ILE A 2 23.73 -1.44 1.69
N GLY A 3 23.42 -0.58 2.65
CA GLY A 3 24.10 -0.50 3.95
C GLY A 3 23.18 -0.85 5.11
N ASP A 4 23.77 -1.22 6.24
CA ASP A 4 23.08 -1.50 7.50
C ASP A 4 23.51 -0.50 8.58
N VAL A 5 22.60 -0.19 9.51
CA VAL A 5 22.83 0.79 10.58
C VAL A 5 23.27 0.06 11.85
N PHE A 6 24.36 0.53 12.45
CA PHE A 6 24.92 -0.01 13.69
C PHE A 6 25.01 1.08 14.76
N VAL A 7 24.95 0.69 16.03
CA VAL A 7 25.30 1.55 17.17
C VAL A 7 26.82 1.62 17.25
N ILE A 8 27.36 2.82 17.52
CA ILE A 8 28.78 3.04 17.73
C ILE A 8 29.13 2.67 19.18
N ASP A 9 29.85 1.56 19.34
CA ASP A 9 30.30 0.98 20.61
C ASP A 9 31.62 0.21 20.37
N GLU A 10 32.27 -0.32 21.42
CA GLU A 10 33.52 -1.09 21.32
C GLU A 10 33.39 -2.32 20.38
N THR A 11 32.19 -2.90 20.31
CA THR A 11 31.80 -3.88 19.29
C THR A 11 30.52 -3.39 18.61
N PRO A 12 30.53 -3.05 17.30
CA PRO A 12 29.34 -2.53 16.62
C PRO A 12 28.17 -3.53 16.63
N ILE A 13 27.07 -3.14 17.27
CA ILE A 13 25.82 -3.93 17.30
C ILE A 13 24.79 -3.38 16.29
N PRO A 14 24.02 -4.23 15.58
CA PRO A 14 22.97 -3.77 14.68
C PRO A 14 21.95 -2.88 15.40
N PHE A 15 21.58 -1.76 14.80
CA PHE A 15 20.56 -0.87 15.36
C PHE A 15 19.18 -1.50 15.17
N ASN A 16 18.66 -2.14 16.22
CA ASN A 16 17.44 -2.96 16.17
C ASN A 16 16.13 -2.21 15.80
N GLN A 17 16.16 -0.88 15.70
CA GLN A 17 15.04 -0.07 15.20
C GLN A 17 15.14 0.21 13.68
N TYR A 18 16.20 -0.25 13.01
CA TYR A 18 16.39 -0.12 11.57
C TYR A 18 15.59 -1.21 10.81
N PRO A 19 14.78 -0.87 9.78
CA PRO A 19 13.91 -1.85 9.12
C PRO A 19 14.61 -3.10 8.56
N ARG A 20 15.84 -2.98 8.05
CA ARG A 20 16.60 -4.17 7.60
C ARG A 20 17.08 -5.04 8.76
N ALA A 21 17.41 -4.44 9.91
CA ALA A 21 17.77 -5.21 11.10
C ALA A 21 16.56 -6.00 11.64
N VAL A 22 15.36 -5.41 11.59
CA VAL A 22 14.09 -6.10 11.91
C VAL A 22 13.80 -7.23 10.91
N ALA A 23 13.98 -7.00 9.61
CA ALA A 23 13.77 -8.04 8.59
C ALA A 23 14.75 -9.22 8.76
N ASN A 24 16.05 -8.95 8.94
CA ASN A 24 17.05 -9.99 9.22
C ASN A 24 16.71 -10.75 10.52
N ALA A 25 16.28 -10.03 11.57
CA ALA A 25 15.89 -10.66 12.84
C ALA A 25 14.65 -11.55 12.69
N ALA A 26 13.69 -11.20 11.83
CA ALA A 26 12.53 -12.03 11.54
C ALA A 26 12.93 -13.36 10.87
N GLU A 27 13.82 -13.29 9.88
CA GLU A 27 14.35 -14.47 9.16
C GLU A 27 15.14 -15.40 10.10
N GLU A 28 16.03 -14.85 10.92
CA GLU A 28 16.79 -15.64 11.90
C GLU A 28 15.89 -16.16 13.04
N TYR A 29 14.86 -15.43 13.44
CA TYR A 29 13.89 -15.93 14.41
C TYR A 29 13.10 -17.12 13.84
N MET A 30 12.56 -17.01 12.62
CA MET A 30 11.89 -18.10 11.90
C MET A 30 12.77 -19.36 11.89
N LYS A 31 14.04 -19.26 11.45
CA LYS A 31 15.01 -20.37 11.47
C LYS A 31 15.18 -20.95 12.88
N SER A 32 15.32 -20.09 13.90
CA SER A 32 15.52 -20.52 15.29
C SER A 32 14.33 -21.31 15.88
N THR A 33 13.12 -21.14 15.34
CA THR A 33 11.95 -21.94 15.74
C THR A 33 11.89 -23.33 15.11
N GLY A 34 12.68 -23.58 14.05
CA GLY A 34 12.61 -24.83 13.28
C GLY A 34 11.33 -25.00 12.46
N ILE A 35 10.57 -23.92 12.21
CA ILE A 35 9.34 -23.95 11.41
C ILE A 35 9.66 -23.99 9.90
N ALA A 36 10.66 -23.21 9.47
CA ALA A 36 11.14 -23.11 8.09
C ALA A 36 12.58 -22.56 8.06
N ASP A 37 13.32 -22.86 6.99
CA ASP A 37 14.70 -22.38 6.77
C ASP A 37 14.77 -21.09 5.91
N GLU A 38 13.73 -20.82 5.11
CA GLU A 38 13.67 -19.74 4.13
C GLU A 38 12.24 -19.17 4.04
N MET A 39 12.09 -17.84 4.12
CA MET A 39 10.83 -17.14 3.82
C MET A 39 10.91 -16.52 2.43
N ARG A 40 9.94 -16.80 1.55
CA ARG A 40 9.84 -16.22 0.20
C ARG A 40 8.71 -15.22 0.12
N ILE A 41 9.06 -13.94 -0.02
CA ILE A 41 8.12 -12.85 -0.26
C ILE A 41 8.19 -12.47 -1.75
N GLY A 42 7.07 -12.64 -2.45
CA GLY A 42 6.73 -11.73 -3.53
C GLY A 42 6.01 -10.50 -2.93
N PRO A 43 6.33 -9.27 -3.34
CA PRO A 43 5.51 -8.09 -3.02
C PRO A 43 4.68 -7.63 -4.23
N GLU A 44 3.38 -7.37 -4.03
CA GLU A 44 2.50 -6.78 -5.06
C GLU A 44 2.58 -5.24 -5.06
N PHE A 45 3.46 -4.69 -5.89
CA PHE A 45 3.71 -3.24 -5.91
C PHE A 45 2.94 -2.53 -7.02
N GLU A 46 1.74 -2.07 -6.66
CA GLU A 46 1.00 -1.16 -7.52
C GLU A 46 1.55 0.27 -7.51
N PHE A 47 1.54 0.93 -8.68
CA PHE A 47 1.90 2.35 -8.80
C PHE A 47 1.15 3.04 -9.93
N TYR A 48 1.05 4.38 -9.82
CA TYR A 48 0.42 5.26 -10.80
C TYR A 48 1.46 6.12 -11.53
N VAL A 49 1.24 6.34 -12.83
CA VAL A 49 1.95 7.35 -13.64
C VAL A 49 1.02 8.54 -13.90
N PHE A 50 1.46 9.74 -13.54
CA PHE A 50 0.74 11.00 -13.72
C PHE A 50 1.60 12.03 -14.45
N ASP A 51 0.98 12.84 -15.32
CA ASP A 51 1.62 13.93 -16.05
C ASP A 51 1.67 15.23 -15.23
N HIS A 52 0.73 15.39 -14.28
CA HIS A 52 0.69 16.56 -13.38
C HIS A 52 0.23 16.19 -11.97
N VAL A 53 0.89 16.76 -10.95
CA VAL A 53 0.48 16.65 -9.54
C VAL A 53 0.66 18.02 -8.86
N SER A 54 -0.37 18.48 -8.15
CA SER A 54 -0.32 19.73 -7.39
C SER A 54 -1.28 19.69 -6.19
N TYR A 55 -0.93 20.36 -5.09
CA TYR A 55 -1.79 20.50 -3.92
C TYR A 55 -1.53 21.82 -3.17
N GLU A 56 -2.51 22.27 -2.40
CA GLU A 56 -2.39 23.41 -1.49
C GLU A 56 -3.18 23.15 -0.20
N ILE A 57 -2.56 23.46 0.93
CA ILE A 57 -3.19 23.45 2.25
C ILE A 57 -2.87 24.80 2.91
N LYS A 58 -3.91 25.62 3.12
CA LYS A 58 -3.87 26.98 3.66
C LYS A 58 -5.09 27.21 4.57
N PRO A 59 -5.09 28.20 5.47
CA PRO A 59 -6.22 28.49 6.36
C PRO A 59 -7.56 28.75 5.66
N ASN A 60 -7.54 29.08 4.36
CA ASN A 60 -8.71 29.38 3.54
C ASN A 60 -8.82 28.51 2.26
N LEU A 61 -8.00 27.47 2.11
CA LEU A 61 -7.97 26.62 0.91
C LEU A 61 -7.39 25.23 1.22
N SER A 62 -8.14 24.18 0.89
CA SER A 62 -7.65 22.80 0.80
C SER A 62 -7.97 22.28 -0.60
N ARG A 63 -6.95 21.93 -1.39
CA ARG A 63 -7.14 21.34 -2.74
C ARG A 63 -5.99 20.44 -3.16
N PHE A 64 -6.30 19.50 -4.06
CA PHE A 64 -5.32 18.80 -4.88
C PHE A 64 -5.83 18.65 -6.31
N ARG A 65 -4.92 18.46 -7.27
CA ARG A 65 -5.18 18.00 -8.64
C ARG A 65 -4.04 17.05 -9.02
N ILE A 66 -4.42 15.81 -9.30
CA ILE A 66 -3.63 14.87 -10.10
C ILE A 66 -4.16 14.92 -11.54
N ASP A 67 -3.34 14.58 -12.52
CA ASP A 67 -3.76 14.52 -13.91
C ASP A 67 -2.93 13.52 -14.73
N ALA A 68 -3.55 12.95 -15.76
CA ALA A 68 -2.89 12.10 -16.75
C ALA A 68 -3.56 12.31 -18.12
N GLU A 69 -2.78 12.38 -19.20
CA GLU A 69 -3.32 12.68 -20.53
C GLU A 69 -4.38 11.65 -20.95
N GLN A 70 -4.16 10.38 -20.60
CA GLN A 70 -5.05 9.25 -20.87
C GLN A 70 -6.33 9.20 -20.01
N ALA A 71 -6.55 10.12 -19.07
CA ALA A 71 -7.69 10.05 -18.16
C ALA A 71 -9.04 10.43 -18.80
N GLU A 72 -10.12 9.76 -18.41
CA GLU A 72 -11.49 10.01 -18.91
C GLU A 72 -11.96 11.46 -18.76
N TRP A 73 -11.54 12.16 -17.70
CA TRP A 73 -11.90 13.57 -17.47
C TRP A 73 -11.28 14.53 -18.50
N ASN A 74 -10.25 14.09 -19.23
CA ASN A 74 -9.64 14.83 -20.34
C ASN A 74 -10.28 14.51 -21.71
N SER A 75 -11.34 13.72 -21.76
CA SER A 75 -12.06 13.37 -23.01
C SER A 75 -12.67 14.59 -23.74
N GLY A 76 -12.96 15.67 -23.03
CA GLY A 76 -13.47 16.94 -23.57
C GLY A 76 -12.41 18.01 -23.87
N ASN A 77 -11.11 17.69 -23.86
CA ASN A 77 -10.05 18.62 -24.23
C ASN A 77 -10.06 18.88 -25.76
N GLU A 78 -9.94 20.13 -26.19
CA GLU A 78 -9.91 20.50 -27.62
C GLU A 78 -8.50 20.78 -28.18
N GLU A 79 -7.51 21.04 -27.32
CA GLU A 79 -6.14 21.41 -27.74
C GLU A 79 -5.21 20.20 -27.92
N GLN A 80 -5.35 19.18 -27.05
CA GLN A 80 -4.49 18.00 -27.01
C GLN A 80 -5.31 16.74 -26.72
N ASN A 81 -6.00 16.22 -27.74
CA ASN A 81 -6.91 15.09 -27.59
C ASN A 81 -6.95 14.20 -28.83
N LEU A 82 -6.25 13.06 -28.76
CA LEU A 82 -6.28 12.01 -29.77
C LEU A 82 -7.41 10.98 -29.53
N GLY A 83 -8.33 11.26 -28.60
CA GLY A 83 -9.28 10.28 -28.09
C GLY A 83 -8.63 9.31 -27.11
N TYR A 84 -9.04 8.03 -27.16
CA TYR A 84 -8.45 6.89 -26.46
C TYR A 84 -8.20 7.09 -24.94
N LYS A 85 -9.12 7.79 -24.27
CA LYS A 85 -9.06 7.99 -22.82
C LYS A 85 -9.57 6.73 -22.09
N VAL A 86 -8.85 6.31 -21.06
CA VAL A 86 -9.13 5.13 -20.23
C VAL A 86 -10.28 5.44 -19.25
N PRO A 87 -11.42 4.71 -19.32
CA PRO A 87 -12.53 4.89 -18.40
C PRO A 87 -12.21 4.39 -16.98
N LEU A 88 -12.88 4.97 -15.99
CA LEU A 88 -12.78 4.56 -14.59
C LEU A 88 -13.13 3.06 -14.42
N LYS A 89 -12.18 2.30 -13.86
CA LYS A 89 -12.26 0.84 -13.64
C LYS A 89 -12.20 -0.03 -14.91
N GLU A 90 -11.88 0.53 -16.08
CA GLU A 90 -11.74 -0.23 -17.33
C GLU A 90 -10.30 -0.31 -17.86
N GLY A 91 -9.28 0.06 -17.07
CA GLY A 91 -7.87 0.04 -17.50
C GLY A 91 -7.24 -1.35 -17.67
N TYR A 92 -7.88 -2.40 -17.16
CA TYR A 92 -7.26 -3.72 -17.01
C TYR A 92 -6.88 -4.37 -18.34
N HIS A 93 -5.58 -4.65 -18.54
CA HIS A 93 -5.04 -5.27 -19.76
C HIS A 93 -5.40 -4.53 -21.07
N MET A 94 -5.61 -3.21 -21.01
CA MET A 94 -5.74 -2.37 -22.21
C MET A 94 -4.50 -2.50 -23.12
N THR A 95 -4.72 -2.35 -24.44
CA THR A 95 -3.67 -2.34 -25.45
C THR A 95 -3.54 -0.97 -26.12
N PRO A 96 -2.39 -0.66 -26.75
CA PRO A 96 -2.29 0.50 -27.63
C PRO A 96 -3.42 0.50 -28.69
N PRO A 97 -4.01 1.66 -29.05
CA PRO A 97 -3.62 3.01 -28.64
C PRO A 97 -4.17 3.51 -27.30
N MET A 98 -5.00 2.73 -26.58
CA MET A 98 -5.55 3.12 -25.26
C MET A 98 -4.47 3.06 -24.18
N ASP A 99 -3.66 2.00 -24.17
CA ASP A 99 -2.51 1.87 -23.28
C ASP A 99 -1.30 2.62 -23.84
N VAL A 100 -1.23 3.92 -23.55
CA VAL A 100 -0.08 4.78 -23.91
C VAL A 100 1.18 4.46 -23.10
N LEU A 101 1.04 3.77 -21.97
CA LEU A 101 2.14 3.44 -21.05
C LEU A 101 2.87 2.12 -21.39
N TYR A 102 2.44 1.39 -22.43
CA TYR A 102 3.03 0.10 -22.81
C TYR A 102 4.56 0.12 -22.90
N ASN A 103 5.10 1.11 -23.61
CA ASN A 103 6.55 1.25 -23.83
C ASN A 103 7.28 1.61 -22.53
N LEU A 104 6.71 2.50 -21.71
CA LEU A 104 7.27 2.88 -20.42
C LEU A 104 7.34 1.68 -19.46
N ARG A 105 6.30 0.83 -19.41
CA ARG A 105 6.34 -0.41 -18.64
C ARG A 105 7.42 -1.37 -19.15
N SER A 106 7.53 -1.53 -20.46
CA SER A 106 8.55 -2.39 -21.07
C SER A 106 9.97 -1.91 -20.69
N GLU A 107 10.21 -0.60 -20.75
CA GLU A 107 11.49 0.01 -20.32
C GLU A 107 11.75 -0.16 -18.82
N ILE A 108 10.75 0.07 -17.96
CA ILE A 108 10.86 -0.18 -16.50
C ILE A 108 11.24 -1.65 -16.24
N CYS A 109 10.62 -2.60 -16.93
CA CYS A 109 10.91 -4.02 -16.75
C CYS A 109 12.31 -4.41 -17.25
N MET A 110 12.76 -3.87 -18.39
CA MET A 110 14.15 -4.05 -18.84
C MET A 110 15.16 -3.45 -17.85
N LEU A 111 14.87 -2.27 -17.28
CA LEU A 111 15.71 -1.63 -16.26
C LEU A 111 15.71 -2.39 -14.92
N LEU A 112 14.65 -3.12 -14.59
CA LEU A 112 14.60 -4.03 -13.43
C LEU A 112 15.46 -5.27 -13.67
N GLU A 113 15.35 -5.89 -14.85
CA GLU A 113 16.16 -7.06 -15.23
C GLU A 113 17.67 -6.72 -15.31
N GLU A 114 18.04 -5.55 -15.84
CA GLU A 114 19.42 -5.01 -15.78
C GLU A 114 20.00 -4.96 -14.36
N ARG A 115 19.14 -4.85 -13.34
CA ARG A 115 19.53 -4.78 -11.92
C ARG A 115 19.26 -6.08 -11.18
N ASN A 116 19.05 -7.18 -11.91
CA ASN A 116 18.82 -8.53 -11.41
C ASN A 116 17.51 -8.68 -10.61
N VAL A 117 16.50 -7.85 -10.91
CA VAL A 117 15.12 -8.04 -10.44
C VAL A 117 14.35 -8.72 -11.57
N PRO A 118 14.09 -10.05 -11.49
CA PRO A 118 13.43 -10.78 -12.57
C PRO A 118 11.95 -10.40 -12.65
N VAL A 119 11.48 -10.02 -13.84
CA VAL A 119 10.08 -9.66 -14.07
C VAL A 119 9.33 -10.83 -14.69
N LYS A 120 8.19 -11.21 -14.11
CA LYS A 120 7.35 -12.30 -14.64
C LYS A 120 6.41 -11.84 -15.77
N TYR A 121 5.81 -10.67 -15.61
CA TYR A 121 4.86 -10.05 -16.54
C TYR A 121 4.62 -8.58 -16.12
N HIS A 122 4.00 -7.78 -17.00
CA HIS A 122 3.54 -6.43 -16.68
C HIS A 122 2.20 -6.15 -17.39
N HIS A 123 1.34 -5.31 -16.82
CA HIS A 123 0.10 -4.85 -17.47
C HIS A 123 -0.37 -3.51 -16.90
N HIS A 124 -1.40 -2.95 -17.54
CA HIS A 124 -2.22 -1.88 -16.96
C HIS A 124 -3.27 -2.50 -16.02
N GLU A 125 -3.54 -1.86 -14.90
CA GLU A 125 -4.48 -2.30 -13.85
C GLU A 125 -5.88 -1.71 -14.00
N VAL A 126 -6.81 -2.21 -13.18
CA VAL A 126 -8.24 -1.87 -13.14
C VAL A 126 -8.46 -0.39 -12.80
N GLY A 127 -7.97 0.06 -11.64
CA GLY A 127 -8.66 1.08 -10.82
C GLY A 127 -8.70 2.49 -11.39
N GLY A 128 -7.83 2.85 -12.32
CA GLY A 128 -7.87 4.13 -13.02
C GLY A 128 -6.71 4.34 -13.99
N PRO A 129 -6.70 5.47 -14.72
CA PRO A 129 -5.65 5.81 -15.68
C PRO A 129 -4.27 5.81 -14.99
N GLY A 130 -3.37 4.94 -15.48
CA GLY A 130 -1.97 4.90 -15.06
C GLY A 130 -1.59 3.88 -13.99
N GLN A 131 -2.52 3.09 -13.45
CA GLN A 131 -2.24 2.06 -12.44
C GLN A 131 -1.62 0.79 -13.05
N LEU A 132 -0.69 0.12 -12.34
CA LEU A 132 0.08 -1.08 -12.73
C LEU A 132 0.26 -2.05 -11.50
N ALA A 133 0.73 -3.33 -11.61
CA ALA A 133 0.79 -4.31 -10.47
C ALA A 133 1.80 -5.53 -10.59
N GLY A 134 1.79 -6.47 -9.60
CA GLY A 134 2.55 -7.77 -9.48
C GLY A 134 3.51 -7.88 -8.26
N LEU A 135 3.62 -8.91 -7.37
CA LEU A 135 2.78 -10.08 -6.92
C LEU A 135 3.17 -10.59 -5.46
N ASP A 136 2.23 -11.08 -4.60
CA ASP A 136 2.21 -11.26 -3.09
C ASP A 136 2.88 -12.49 -2.34
N GLY A 137 2.88 -12.53 -0.96
CA GLY A 137 3.12 -13.71 -0.07
C GLY A 137 2.98 -13.54 1.49
N ILE A 138 2.50 -14.57 2.24
CA ILE A 138 2.14 -14.55 3.71
C ILE A 138 2.64 -15.79 4.51
N GLU A 139 2.95 -15.64 5.82
CA GLU A 139 3.12 -16.75 6.80
C GLU A 139 2.38 -16.50 8.15
N GLN A 140 1.52 -17.44 8.60
CA GLN A 140 1.21 -17.63 10.05
C GLN A 140 0.40 -18.89 10.48
N LYS A 141 -0.16 -19.70 9.57
CA LYS A 141 -0.95 -20.93 9.88
C LYS A 141 -2.19 -20.74 10.78
N LEU A 142 -2.72 -19.53 10.90
CA LEU A 142 -4.04 -19.27 11.45
C LEU A 142 -5.11 -19.87 10.53
N ASP A 143 -6.18 -20.43 11.07
CA ASP A 143 -7.38 -20.75 10.27
C ASP A 143 -8.17 -19.44 10.04
N PRO A 144 -8.29 -18.94 8.80
CA PRO A 144 -9.08 -17.74 8.53
C PRO A 144 -10.57 -17.94 8.83
N THR A 145 -11.06 -19.19 8.93
CA THR A 145 -12.48 -19.52 9.10
C THR A 145 -12.92 -19.24 10.53
N GLU A 146 -12.14 -19.71 11.51
CA GLU A 146 -12.40 -19.44 12.94
C GLU A 146 -12.25 -17.95 13.30
N LEU A 147 -11.45 -17.22 12.52
CA LEU A 147 -11.25 -15.77 12.68
C LEU A 147 -12.25 -14.89 11.90
N GLY A 148 -13.15 -15.49 11.10
CA GLY A 148 -14.20 -14.80 10.35
C GLY A 148 -13.75 -14.13 9.04
N TYR A 149 -12.60 -14.52 8.48
CA TYR A 149 -11.97 -13.93 7.29
C TYR A 149 -12.17 -14.72 5.99
N GLY A 150 -12.44 -16.03 6.04
CA GLY A 150 -12.65 -16.89 4.86
C GLY A 150 -12.23 -18.34 5.11
N PRO A 151 -12.17 -19.23 4.10
CA PRO A 151 -12.34 -18.94 2.68
C PRO A 151 -13.80 -18.59 2.32
N TYR A 152 -13.95 -17.71 1.33
CA TYR A 152 -15.23 -17.34 0.74
C TYR A 152 -15.10 -17.42 -0.78
N ASP A 153 -15.43 -18.57 -1.38
CA ASP A 153 -15.37 -18.80 -2.83
C ASP A 153 -16.54 -18.12 -3.59
N ILE A 154 -16.93 -16.92 -3.15
CA ILE A 154 -18.11 -16.17 -3.56
C ILE A 154 -17.82 -14.66 -3.54
N ASN A 155 -18.46 -13.91 -4.44
CA ASN A 155 -18.29 -12.47 -4.49
C ASN A 155 -18.92 -11.80 -3.25
N LEU A 156 -18.08 -11.33 -2.33
CA LEU A 156 -18.48 -10.73 -1.05
C LEU A 156 -19.41 -9.52 -1.20
N TYR A 157 -19.28 -8.74 -2.28
CA TYR A 157 -20.14 -7.59 -2.55
C TYR A 157 -21.60 -7.99 -2.83
N ASN A 158 -21.82 -9.23 -3.31
CA ASN A 158 -23.14 -9.77 -3.65
C ASN A 158 -23.80 -10.56 -2.50
N LEU A 159 -23.11 -10.73 -1.35
CA LEU A 159 -23.67 -11.40 -0.19
C LEU A 159 -24.86 -10.62 0.42
N PRO A 160 -25.86 -11.30 1.01
CA PRO A 160 -26.87 -10.65 1.84
C PRO A 160 -26.20 -9.90 3.00
N LYS A 161 -26.77 -8.75 3.42
CA LYS A 161 -26.22 -7.94 4.52
C LYS A 161 -26.06 -8.71 5.84
N GLU A 162 -26.95 -9.66 6.10
CA GLU A 162 -26.90 -10.55 7.27
C GLU A 162 -25.69 -11.50 7.25
N GLU A 163 -25.12 -11.77 6.07
CA GLU A 163 -23.92 -12.61 5.91
C GLU A 163 -22.66 -11.76 5.85
N GLN A 164 -22.70 -10.60 5.18
CA GLN A 164 -21.63 -9.60 5.27
C GLN A 164 -21.35 -9.19 6.72
N ALA A 165 -22.38 -9.09 7.56
CA ALA A 165 -22.25 -8.78 8.99
C ALA A 165 -21.59 -9.89 9.84
N LYS A 166 -21.38 -11.10 9.29
CA LYS A 166 -20.61 -12.19 9.93
C LYS A 166 -19.11 -12.07 9.64
N ILE A 167 -18.73 -11.36 8.58
CA ILE A 167 -17.34 -11.18 8.16
C ILE A 167 -16.69 -10.13 9.06
N LYS A 168 -15.52 -10.44 9.61
CA LYS A 168 -14.75 -9.49 10.43
C LYS A 168 -14.13 -8.41 9.51
N PRO A 169 -14.51 -7.13 9.60
CA PRO A 169 -13.97 -6.09 8.73
C PRO A 169 -12.50 -5.78 9.07
N LEU A 170 -11.78 -5.25 8.07
CA LEU A 170 -10.50 -4.58 8.30
C LEU A 170 -10.74 -3.22 8.98
N PRO A 171 -9.73 -2.65 9.68
CA PRO A 171 -9.80 -1.28 10.20
C PRO A 171 -10.14 -0.27 9.09
N PHE A 172 -11.14 0.59 9.32
CA PHE A 172 -11.57 1.58 8.31
C PHE A 172 -10.88 2.95 8.47
N SER A 173 -9.96 3.08 9.41
CA SER A 173 -9.08 4.24 9.56
C SER A 173 -7.70 3.82 10.05
N LEU A 174 -6.70 4.68 9.81
CA LEU A 174 -5.36 4.51 10.38
C LEU A 174 -5.42 4.48 11.92
N GLU A 175 -6.30 5.27 12.54
CA GLU A 175 -6.48 5.29 14.00
C GLU A 175 -6.89 3.91 14.54
N GLN A 176 -7.86 3.23 13.90
CA GLN A 176 -8.26 1.88 14.30
C GLN A 176 -7.16 0.83 14.07
N ALA A 177 -6.33 1.00 13.04
CA ALA A 177 -5.18 0.12 12.82
C ALA A 177 -4.11 0.30 13.92
N LEU A 178 -3.93 1.54 14.41
CA LEU A 178 -3.05 1.84 15.55
C LEU A 178 -3.65 1.31 16.86
N ASP A 179 -4.97 1.44 17.07
CA ASP A 179 -5.66 0.86 18.23
C ASP A 179 -5.55 -0.67 18.27
N ALA A 180 -5.67 -1.33 17.11
CA ALA A 180 -5.49 -2.77 16.98
C ALA A 180 -4.04 -3.20 17.30
N LEU A 181 -3.05 -2.48 16.74
CA LEU A 181 -1.62 -2.71 17.01
C LEU A 181 -1.26 -2.47 18.48
N GLU A 182 -1.77 -1.39 19.09
CA GLU A 182 -1.52 -1.08 20.51
C GLU A 182 -2.13 -2.16 21.43
N LYS A 183 -3.31 -2.66 21.08
CA LYS A 183 -4.01 -3.72 21.81
C LYS A 183 -3.37 -5.11 21.66
N ASP A 184 -2.82 -5.43 20.50
CA ASP A 184 -2.20 -6.73 20.20
C ASP A 184 -0.97 -6.59 19.30
N HIS A 185 0.21 -6.61 19.93
CA HIS A 185 1.52 -6.63 19.27
C HIS A 185 2.49 -7.65 19.90
N ASP A 186 2.01 -8.49 20.81
CA ASP A 186 2.84 -9.44 21.57
C ASP A 186 3.48 -10.50 20.67
N PHE A 187 2.92 -10.71 19.47
CA PHE A 187 3.49 -11.55 18.41
C PHE A 187 4.70 -10.91 17.70
N LEU A 188 4.72 -9.57 17.56
CA LEU A 188 5.85 -8.83 16.97
C LEU A 188 7.07 -8.80 17.91
N LEU A 189 6.83 -8.85 19.22
CA LEU A 189 7.88 -8.86 20.25
C LEU A 189 8.61 -10.23 20.36
N LYS A 190 8.11 -11.29 19.72
CA LYS A 190 8.74 -12.62 19.76
C LYS A 190 10.11 -12.57 19.08
N GLY A 191 11.05 -13.38 19.56
CA GLY A 191 12.45 -13.37 19.10
C GLY A 191 13.23 -12.07 19.36
N GLY A 192 12.59 -11.01 19.87
CA GLY A 192 13.14 -9.65 19.86
C GLY A 192 13.09 -8.97 18.48
N VAL A 193 12.32 -9.52 17.53
CA VAL A 193 12.27 -9.09 16.12
C VAL A 193 11.87 -7.61 16.00
N PHE A 194 10.75 -7.23 16.61
CA PHE A 194 10.41 -5.82 16.84
C PHE A 194 10.75 -5.45 18.29
N PRO A 195 11.70 -4.53 18.54
CA PRO A 195 11.88 -3.97 19.87
C PRO A 195 10.61 -3.21 20.26
N LYS A 196 10.13 -3.37 21.51
CA LYS A 196 8.93 -2.65 21.97
C LYS A 196 9.02 -1.14 21.75
N ARG A 197 10.21 -0.55 21.92
CA ARG A 197 10.44 0.89 21.68
C ARG A 197 10.21 1.32 20.22
N LEU A 198 10.41 0.43 19.24
CA LEU A 198 10.09 0.72 17.84
C LEU A 198 8.57 0.84 17.65
N ILE A 199 7.79 -0.06 18.26
CA ILE A 199 6.32 -0.06 18.21
C ILE A 199 5.76 1.18 18.91
N GLU A 200 6.30 1.54 20.08
CA GLU A 200 5.95 2.79 20.79
C GLU A 200 6.19 4.03 19.91
N ILE A 201 7.37 4.16 19.28
CA ILE A 201 7.71 5.29 18.40
C ILE A 201 6.81 5.31 17.15
N TRP A 202 6.43 4.13 16.62
CA TRP A 202 5.53 4.04 15.48
C TRP A 202 4.11 4.50 15.83
N LEU A 203 3.56 4.02 16.94
CA LEU A 203 2.26 4.44 17.47
C LEU A 203 2.24 5.95 17.75
N GLU A 204 3.25 6.47 18.45
CA GLU A 204 3.42 7.90 18.76
C GLU A 204 3.35 8.75 17.48
N ARG A 205 4.26 8.49 16.52
CA ARG A 205 4.36 9.29 15.28
C ARG A 205 3.17 9.14 14.35
N LYS A 206 2.51 7.98 14.32
CA LYS A 206 1.30 7.78 13.49
C LYS A 206 0.03 8.33 14.14
N ARG A 207 -0.07 8.38 15.48
CA ARG A 207 -1.14 9.15 16.15
C ARG A 207 -0.94 10.66 15.97
N GLU A 208 0.30 11.16 15.91
CA GLU A 208 0.55 12.56 15.49
C GLU A 208 0.11 12.83 14.03
N GLU A 209 0.36 11.90 13.12
CA GLU A 209 -0.06 11.98 11.71
C GLU A 209 -1.59 12.04 11.57
N VAL A 210 -2.33 11.15 12.26
CA VAL A 210 -3.80 11.18 12.35
C VAL A 210 -4.29 12.49 12.96
N LYS A 211 -3.72 12.91 14.09
CA LYS A 211 -4.10 14.16 14.77
C LYS A 211 -3.90 15.38 13.88
N LYS A 212 -2.84 15.42 13.06
CA LYS A 212 -2.59 16.48 12.09
C LYS A 212 -3.60 16.43 10.94
N PHE A 213 -3.93 15.24 10.43
CA PHE A 213 -4.94 15.09 9.37
C PHE A 213 -6.32 15.57 9.82
N ASN A 214 -6.77 15.12 10.99
CA ASN A 214 -8.08 15.45 11.59
C ASN A 214 -8.24 16.95 11.99
N GLN A 215 -7.24 17.81 11.77
CA GLN A 215 -7.29 19.25 12.02
C GLN A 215 -7.65 20.08 10.77
N TYR A 216 -7.72 19.48 9.58
CA TYR A 216 -8.05 20.17 8.33
C TYR A 216 -9.43 19.74 7.80
N PRO A 217 -10.36 20.69 7.56
CA PRO A 217 -11.63 20.37 6.91
C PRO A 217 -11.42 19.75 5.53
N HIS A 218 -12.11 18.65 5.27
CA HIS A 218 -12.13 17.99 3.97
C HIS A 218 -13.07 18.76 3.00
N PRO A 219 -12.74 18.91 1.71
CA PRO A 219 -13.59 19.66 0.76
C PRO A 219 -15.05 19.17 0.66
N MET A 220 -15.30 17.89 0.93
CA MET A 220 -16.66 17.33 0.97
C MET A 220 -17.51 17.89 2.13
N GLU A 221 -16.91 18.32 3.24
CA GLU A 221 -17.66 18.92 4.36
C GLU A 221 -18.33 20.24 3.93
N PHE A 222 -17.65 21.05 3.11
CA PHE A 222 -18.26 22.25 2.52
C PHE A 222 -19.39 21.91 1.54
N ALA A 223 -19.31 20.78 0.83
CA ALA A 223 -20.37 20.34 -0.06
C ALA A 223 -21.60 19.75 0.67
N LEU A 224 -21.48 19.43 1.97
CA LEU A 224 -22.53 18.85 2.80
C LEU A 224 -23.12 19.82 3.83
N TYR A 225 -22.34 20.80 4.30
CA TYR A 225 -22.61 21.54 5.54
C TYR A 225 -22.46 23.07 5.42
N TYR A 226 -22.26 23.63 4.23
CA TYR A 226 -22.07 25.09 4.04
C TYR A 226 -23.36 25.92 4.24
N ASP A 227 -24.53 25.29 4.06
CA ASP A 227 -25.86 25.93 4.07
C ASP A 227 -26.80 25.40 5.19
N LEU A 228 -26.25 24.78 6.25
CA LEU A 228 -26.96 24.35 7.46
C LEU A 228 -27.28 25.48 8.45
#